data_AF-A0AAD2CIW6-F1
#
_entry.id   AF-A0AAD2CIW6-F1
#
_cell.length_a   1.000
_cell.length_b   1.000
_cell.length_c   1.000
_cell.angle_alpha   90.00
_cell.angle_beta   90.00
_cell.angle_gamma   90.00
#
_symmetry.space_group_name_H-M   'P 1'
#
loop_
_entity.id
_entity.type
_entity.pdbx_description
1 polymer ?
#
loop_
_entity_poly.entity_id
_entity_poly.type
_entity_poly.pdbx_seq_one_letter_code
_entity_poly.pdbx_strand_id
1 'polypeptide(L)'
;MISSLVRRRVGSHWRRASPSLHGNGNATIPACRSTCATAVSALMPDNASVPTIRQFSESRRSFHTTSPQQNWWNPFSSGGGSGGANTSGIMSSSKTRGTGDSNDPRQLQERKDATLVLLALTFRRLWLEQGGLASTSLMGAGACDDDCQEKIDREKIIDMAFSELEKEDLDSKTTLQLRQTLQAGLEDQIVEIFQHFAEVDQSLPNPNVALEKEEPVSSADTSGYNPVLVLELENAVDQLANPTPNRAEKGADPKIFLALKRKAIETLMEKQQGNSNEETDQISQDKAVASSEDGVAWVDADAFGYHETIDQEQNQQIRLFQAYNMCRSAQLKAAYGYGIVALQSSLPGAGRGVYVDGFCPAGSIVAFQPGVVWSKEHLVALPIEEERQLEKNDNYQMSLRPDDFMIDSRQSPYTVLTNPWAVGHIINHPTPAHPPNCRSVMVNFTSAMNLKSLNLESYVPNKYAKPRNLTLLGSLWEQDVVDMHGMCLVTTRDVCNEEIYYDYRLMTPHRPSWYQTVQDTAYTNKEAEEAKEPQD
;
A
#
# COMPACT_ATOMS: atom_id res chain seq x y z
N MET A 1 21.91 19.12 1.96
CA MET A 1 21.35 18.57 3.23
C MET A 1 21.87 17.16 3.52
N ILE A 2 22.17 16.35 2.51
CA ILE A 2 22.66 14.97 2.65
C ILE A 2 24.10 14.90 3.22
N SER A 3 24.99 15.83 2.81
CA SER A 3 26.41 15.84 3.21
C SER A 3 26.67 15.97 4.73
N SER A 4 25.78 16.62 5.50
CA SER A 4 25.96 16.78 6.96
C SER A 4 25.62 15.52 7.76
N LEU A 5 24.88 14.56 7.18
CA LEU A 5 24.57 13.26 7.80
C LEU A 5 25.77 12.29 7.76
N VAL A 6 26.66 12.43 6.78
CA VAL A 6 27.68 11.42 6.44
C VAL A 6 28.87 11.39 7.41
N ARG A 7 29.23 12.49 8.08
CA ARG A 7 30.44 12.52 8.95
C ARG A 7 30.25 12.02 10.38
N ARG A 8 29.03 11.84 10.88
CA ARG A 8 28.80 11.54 12.32
C ARG A 8 28.51 10.07 12.65
N ARG A 9 28.21 9.18 11.68
CA ARG A 9 27.84 7.77 11.98
C ARG A 9 28.88 6.69 11.68
N VAL A 10 29.87 6.93 10.83
CA VAL A 10 30.83 5.88 10.39
C VAL A 10 32.16 5.91 11.20
N GLY A 11 32.19 6.68 12.29
CA GLY A 11 33.43 7.10 12.93
C GLY A 11 33.74 6.47 14.29
N SER A 12 33.38 5.22 14.60
CA SER A 12 33.99 4.53 15.75
C SER A 12 33.78 3.02 15.74
N HIS A 13 34.90 2.32 15.84
CA HIS A 13 35.08 0.87 16.01
C HIS A 13 35.13 0.03 14.72
N TRP A 14 36.36 -0.40 14.41
CA TRP A 14 36.80 -1.76 14.07
C TRP A 14 37.90 -1.72 13.00
N ARG A 15 39.16 -1.66 13.46
CA ARG A 15 40.34 -2.08 12.67
C ARG A 15 40.77 -3.44 13.19
N ARG A 16 40.58 -4.50 12.40
CA ARG A 16 41.53 -5.64 12.38
C ARG A 16 41.69 -6.12 10.94
N ALA A 17 42.95 -6.12 10.52
CA ALA A 17 43.43 -6.65 9.27
C ALA A 17 43.56 -8.18 9.36
N SER A 18 43.32 -8.88 8.26
CA SER A 18 43.93 -10.18 7.94
C SER A 18 43.90 -10.42 6.43
N PRO A 19 44.80 -11.27 5.90
CA PRO A 19 45.38 -11.09 4.56
C PRO A 19 44.72 -11.91 3.46
N SER A 20 44.89 -11.42 2.23
CA SER A 20 44.50 -12.00 0.95
C SER A 20 45.20 -13.33 0.64
N LEU A 21 44.43 -14.32 0.17
CA LEU A 21 44.93 -15.46 -0.61
C LEU A 21 44.29 -15.42 -2.00
N HIS A 22 45.14 -15.41 -3.03
CA HIS A 22 44.76 -15.53 -4.44
C HIS A 22 44.46 -16.99 -4.80
N GLY A 23 43.34 -17.21 -5.48
CA GLY A 23 43.02 -18.46 -6.16
C GLY A 23 42.29 -18.18 -7.46
N ASN A 24 43.00 -18.33 -8.58
CA ASN A 24 42.45 -18.28 -9.94
C ASN A 24 41.64 -19.57 -10.23
N GLY A 25 40.42 -19.42 -10.72
CA GLY A 25 39.62 -20.53 -11.25
C GLY A 25 38.65 -20.05 -12.31
N ASN A 26 39.01 -20.24 -13.58
CA ASN A 26 38.13 -20.05 -14.74
C ASN A 26 37.08 -21.17 -14.77
N ALA A 27 35.79 -20.82 -14.82
CA ALA A 27 34.72 -21.74 -15.20
C ALA A 27 33.74 -21.06 -16.17
N THR A 28 33.69 -21.61 -17.37
CA THR A 28 32.79 -21.27 -18.49
C THR A 28 31.36 -21.75 -18.22
N ILE A 29 30.37 -20.86 -18.40
CA ILE A 29 28.94 -21.14 -18.30
C ILE A 29 28.36 -21.31 -19.72
N PRO A 30 27.50 -22.33 -20.00
CA PRO A 30 26.86 -22.48 -21.29
C PRO A 30 25.60 -21.62 -21.41
N ALA A 31 25.42 -21.00 -22.59
CA ALA A 31 24.25 -20.23 -22.95
C ALA A 31 23.05 -21.13 -23.28
N CYS A 32 21.95 -20.99 -22.55
CA CYS A 32 20.65 -21.54 -22.92
C CYS A 32 19.92 -20.54 -23.83
N ARG A 33 19.77 -20.89 -25.11
CA ARG A 33 18.86 -20.21 -26.04
C ARG A 33 17.49 -20.88 -25.96
N SER A 34 16.44 -20.11 -25.69
CA SER A 34 15.06 -20.50 -25.92
C SER A 34 14.46 -19.60 -26.99
N THR A 35 14.10 -20.21 -28.11
CA THR A 35 13.35 -19.63 -29.22
C THR A 35 11.90 -20.12 -29.13
N CYS A 36 10.93 -19.20 -29.09
CA CYS A 36 9.55 -19.48 -29.50
C CYS A 36 8.89 -18.20 -30.06
N ALA A 37 8.73 -18.19 -31.37
CA ALA A 37 7.63 -17.54 -32.09
C ALA A 37 6.83 -18.71 -32.73
N THR A 38 5.53 -18.69 -33.00
CA THR A 38 4.66 -17.62 -33.51
C THR A 38 3.18 -18.04 -33.37
N ALA A 39 2.30 -17.03 -33.42
CA ALA A 39 0.96 -17.00 -34.03
C ALA A 39 -0.24 -17.62 -33.28
N VAL A 40 -1.12 -16.74 -32.77
CA VAL A 40 -2.57 -16.98 -32.74
C VAL A 40 -3.26 -15.77 -33.37
N SER A 41 -4.11 -16.06 -34.36
CA SER A 41 -4.87 -15.12 -35.17
C SER A 41 -6.14 -14.68 -34.43
N ALA A 42 -6.46 -13.40 -34.61
CA ALA A 42 -7.55 -12.67 -34.00
C ALA A 42 -8.95 -13.10 -34.50
N LEU A 43 -9.89 -13.21 -33.56
CA LEU A 43 -11.31 -12.90 -33.72
C LEU A 43 -11.82 -12.36 -32.37
N MET A 44 -12.14 -11.07 -32.30
CA MET A 44 -12.74 -10.42 -31.14
C MET A 44 -14.24 -10.18 -31.39
N PRO A 45 -15.12 -10.40 -30.40
CA PRO A 45 -16.41 -9.74 -30.35
C PRO A 45 -16.36 -8.47 -29.49
N ASP A 46 -17.28 -7.57 -29.82
CA ASP A 46 -17.44 -6.21 -29.32
C ASP A 46 -17.66 -6.08 -27.80
N ASN A 47 -17.21 -4.92 -27.30
CA ASN A 47 -17.38 -4.37 -25.95
C ASN A 47 -18.73 -4.68 -25.30
N ALA A 48 -18.73 -5.60 -24.34
CA ALA A 48 -19.78 -5.72 -23.35
C ALA A 48 -19.50 -4.75 -22.18
N SER A 49 -20.47 -3.91 -21.86
CA SER A 49 -20.46 -3.05 -20.68
C SER A 49 -20.35 -3.90 -19.40
N VAL A 50 -19.32 -3.65 -18.60
CA VAL A 50 -19.16 -4.25 -17.26
C VAL A 50 -20.39 -3.89 -16.41
N PRO A 51 -21.14 -4.87 -15.86
CA PRO A 51 -22.26 -4.58 -14.99
C PRO A 51 -21.77 -3.91 -13.70
N THR A 52 -22.43 -2.84 -13.29
CA THR A 52 -22.19 -2.18 -12.01
C THR A 52 -22.58 -3.14 -10.89
N ILE A 53 -21.61 -3.88 -10.35
CA ILE A 53 -21.77 -4.68 -9.14
C ILE A 53 -22.36 -3.75 -8.06
N ARG A 54 -23.52 -4.14 -7.48
CA ARG A 54 -24.10 -3.44 -6.34
C ARG A 54 -23.03 -3.39 -5.26
N GLN A 55 -22.47 -2.22 -5.00
CA GLN A 55 -21.55 -2.03 -3.88
C GLN A 55 -22.33 -2.29 -2.59
N PHE A 56 -22.13 -3.44 -1.98
CA PHE A 56 -22.63 -3.73 -0.66
C PHE A 56 -21.87 -2.82 0.32
N SER A 57 -22.55 -1.78 0.81
CA SER A 57 -22.01 -1.00 1.92
C SER A 57 -22.07 -1.88 3.16
N GLU A 58 -20.93 -2.39 3.63
CA GLU A 58 -20.82 -2.90 5.00
C GLU A 58 -21.38 -1.80 5.93
N SER A 59 -22.37 -2.13 6.77
CA SER A 59 -23.05 -1.17 7.66
C SER A 59 -22.03 -0.43 8.52
N ARG A 60 -21.86 0.87 8.26
CA ARG A 60 -20.93 1.74 8.99
C ARG A 60 -21.66 2.42 10.14
N ARG A 61 -21.01 2.52 11.30
CA ARG A 61 -21.18 3.69 12.15
C ARG A 61 -19.95 4.58 12.05
N SER A 62 -20.21 5.81 11.61
CA SER A 62 -19.51 6.99 12.06
C SER A 62 -19.74 7.16 13.57
N PHE A 63 -18.70 7.57 14.29
CA PHE A 63 -18.87 8.10 15.64
C PHE A 63 -19.59 9.44 15.52
N HIS A 64 -20.89 9.48 15.79
CA HIS A 64 -21.64 10.73 15.89
C HIS A 64 -21.25 11.47 17.17
N THR A 65 -20.26 12.35 17.08
CA THR A 65 -20.14 13.49 17.99
C THR A 65 -20.96 14.64 17.42
N THR A 66 -21.92 15.16 18.18
CA THR A 66 -22.63 16.39 17.84
C THR A 66 -21.65 17.58 17.85
N SER A 67 -21.20 18.03 16.68
CA SER A 67 -20.38 19.23 16.54
C SER A 67 -21.16 20.39 15.89
N PRO A 68 -20.96 21.65 16.31
CA PRO A 68 -21.63 22.80 15.69
C PRO A 68 -21.09 23.06 14.27
N GLN A 69 -21.97 23.51 13.37
CA GLN A 69 -21.61 23.92 12.00
C GLN A 69 -20.55 25.03 12.00
N GLN A 70 -19.42 24.82 11.32
CA GLN A 70 -18.47 25.88 10.94
C GLN A 70 -17.87 25.60 9.55
N ASN A 71 -17.84 26.65 8.71
CA ASN A 71 -17.32 26.66 7.33
C ASN A 71 -15.79 26.55 7.32
N TRP A 72 -15.23 25.36 7.09
CA TRP A 72 -13.80 25.12 7.36
C TRP A 72 -13.02 24.39 6.27
N TRP A 73 -13.61 24.02 5.14
CA TRP A 73 -12.88 23.31 4.10
C TRP A 73 -12.55 24.20 2.89
N ASN A 74 -11.34 24.75 2.89
CA ASN A 74 -10.69 25.15 1.64
C ASN A 74 -9.25 24.60 1.67
N PRO A 75 -8.99 23.42 1.09
CA PRO A 75 -7.66 22.79 1.09
C PRO A 75 -6.62 23.63 0.31
N PHE A 76 -7.06 24.70 -0.37
CA PHE A 76 -6.22 25.59 -1.17
C PHE A 76 -6.03 26.97 -0.56
N SER A 77 -6.50 27.23 0.66
CA SER A 77 -6.25 28.53 1.31
C SER A 77 -4.85 28.59 1.93
N SER A 78 -3.85 28.84 1.10
CA SER A 78 -2.55 29.32 1.57
C SER A 78 -2.77 30.69 2.24
N GLY A 79 -2.44 30.80 3.53
CA GLY A 79 -2.68 31.97 4.37
C GLY A 79 -2.25 33.29 3.70
N GLY A 80 -3.24 34.04 3.23
CA GLY A 80 -3.05 35.39 2.72
C GLY A 80 -3.01 36.37 3.88
N GLY A 81 -1.81 36.86 4.20
CA GLY A 81 -1.64 38.06 5.01
C GLY A 81 -2.44 39.21 4.40
N SER A 82 -3.30 39.83 5.21
CA SER A 82 -4.15 40.95 4.83
C SER A 82 -3.31 42.12 4.31
N GLY A 83 -3.45 42.45 3.02
CA GLY A 83 -2.83 43.64 2.45
C GLY A 83 -3.32 43.95 1.04
N GLY A 84 -4.29 44.88 0.95
CA GLY A 84 -4.46 45.77 -0.19
C GLY A 84 -5.02 45.18 -1.49
N ALA A 85 -6.27 45.55 -1.80
CA ALA A 85 -6.92 45.28 -3.07
C ALA A 85 -6.11 45.79 -4.28
N ASN A 86 -5.89 44.91 -5.27
CA ASN A 86 -5.83 45.27 -6.68
C ASN A 86 -6.21 44.06 -7.54
N THR A 87 -7.37 44.16 -8.18
CA THR A 87 -7.95 43.19 -9.09
C THR A 87 -7.41 43.41 -10.50
N SER A 88 -6.53 42.53 -10.99
CA SER A 88 -6.38 42.10 -12.40
C SER A 88 -5.03 41.40 -12.59
N GLY A 89 -5.05 40.07 -12.77
CA GLY A 89 -3.83 39.27 -12.95
C GLY A 89 -4.14 37.79 -13.11
N ILE A 90 -4.83 37.44 -14.20
CA ILE A 90 -5.07 36.06 -14.62
C ILE A 90 -3.77 35.52 -15.26
N MET A 91 -3.32 34.37 -14.76
CA MET A 91 -2.28 33.48 -15.30
C MET A 91 -0.85 34.06 -15.40
N SER A 92 -0.10 34.00 -14.30
CA SER A 92 1.36 33.82 -14.39
C SER A 92 1.72 32.39 -13.98
N SER A 93 2.04 31.56 -14.96
CA SER A 93 2.68 30.27 -14.73
C SER A 93 4.09 30.50 -14.16
N SER A 94 4.32 30.02 -12.94
CA SER A 94 5.50 29.29 -12.50
C SER A 94 6.80 29.50 -13.30
N LYS A 95 7.37 30.70 -13.24
CA LYS A 95 8.80 30.93 -13.53
C LYS A 95 9.46 31.42 -12.25
N THR A 96 9.85 30.50 -11.39
CA THR A 96 10.68 30.77 -10.21
C THR A 96 11.88 29.83 -10.20
N ARG A 97 12.94 30.23 -10.89
CA ARG A 97 14.29 30.03 -10.37
C ARG A 97 14.45 31.06 -9.26
N GLY A 98 13.92 30.74 -8.07
CA GLY A 98 13.96 31.61 -6.91
C GLY A 98 14.23 30.76 -5.69
N THR A 99 15.30 31.06 -4.98
CA THR A 99 15.76 30.44 -3.74
C THR A 99 14.79 30.63 -2.55
N GLY A 100 13.49 30.79 -2.81
CA GLY A 100 12.43 31.10 -1.84
C GLY A 100 11.42 29.98 -1.60
N ASP A 101 11.47 28.87 -2.35
CA ASP A 101 10.57 27.71 -2.17
C ASP A 101 10.84 26.90 -0.88
N SER A 102 11.82 27.29 -0.06
CA SER A 102 12.36 26.45 1.03
C SER A 102 11.52 26.35 2.30
N ASN A 103 10.43 27.13 2.44
CA ASN A 103 9.76 27.29 3.74
C ASN A 103 8.35 26.71 3.82
N ASP A 104 7.76 26.19 2.74
CA ASP A 104 6.49 25.49 2.83
C ASP A 104 6.71 24.12 3.50
N PRO A 105 6.18 23.87 4.72
CA PRO A 105 6.37 22.61 5.42
C PRO A 105 5.86 21.41 4.63
N ARG A 106 4.83 21.58 3.79
CA ARG A 106 4.25 20.51 2.98
C ARG A 106 5.23 20.06 1.90
N GLN A 107 5.81 21.01 1.17
CA GLN A 107 6.80 20.72 0.13
C GLN A 107 8.09 20.15 0.72
N LEU A 108 8.52 20.66 1.88
CA LEU A 108 9.70 20.12 2.56
C LEU A 108 9.48 18.67 2.97
N GLN A 109 8.30 18.35 3.52
CA GLN A 109 7.97 16.97 3.89
C GLN A 109 7.91 16.07 2.66
N GLU A 110 7.21 16.51 1.60
CA GLU A 110 7.14 15.77 0.35
C GLU A 110 8.55 15.45 -0.21
N ARG A 111 9.44 16.45 -0.23
CA ARG A 111 10.81 16.26 -0.71
C ARG A 111 11.57 15.23 0.12
N LYS A 112 11.36 15.20 1.44
CA LYS A 112 11.96 14.21 2.34
C LYS A 112 11.47 12.81 2.01
N ASP A 113 10.16 12.63 1.84
CA ASP A 113 9.61 11.31 1.51
C ASP A 113 10.08 10.85 0.14
N ALA A 114 10.08 11.77 -0.84
CA ALA A 114 10.54 11.47 -2.18
C ALA A 114 11.99 10.99 -2.19
N THR A 115 12.86 11.68 -1.44
CA THR A 115 14.28 11.29 -1.31
C THR A 115 14.43 9.94 -0.62
N LEU A 116 13.66 9.68 0.44
CA LEU A 116 13.70 8.41 1.17
C LEU A 116 13.23 7.24 0.29
N VAL A 117 12.16 7.44 -0.47
CA VAL A 117 11.65 6.41 -1.38
C VAL A 117 12.61 6.19 -2.55
N LEU A 118 13.22 7.25 -3.11
CA LEU A 118 14.26 7.11 -4.13
C LEU A 118 15.44 6.27 -3.61
N LEU A 119 15.89 6.51 -2.38
CA LEU A 119 16.94 5.69 -1.76
C LEU A 119 16.52 4.21 -1.66
N ALA A 120 15.29 3.95 -1.23
CA ALA A 120 14.77 2.59 -1.14
C ALA A 120 14.66 1.91 -2.52
N LEU A 121 14.21 2.64 -3.55
CA LEU A 121 14.14 2.16 -4.93
C LEU A 121 15.51 1.86 -5.52
N THR A 122 16.48 2.76 -5.33
CA THR A 122 17.86 2.55 -5.79
C THR A 122 18.49 1.36 -5.09
N PHE A 123 18.30 1.23 -3.78
CA PHE A 123 18.72 0.04 -3.03
C PHE A 123 18.10 -1.25 -3.60
N ARG A 124 16.78 -1.27 -3.83
CA ARG A 124 16.08 -2.40 -4.44
C ARG A 124 16.70 -2.77 -5.78
N ARG A 125 16.84 -1.81 -6.69
CA ARG A 125 17.41 -2.02 -8.03
C ARG A 125 18.80 -2.65 -7.96
N LEU A 126 19.70 -2.09 -7.16
CA LEU A 126 21.05 -2.62 -6.98
C LEU A 126 21.05 -4.02 -6.36
N TRP A 127 20.14 -4.27 -5.40
CA TRP A 127 19.98 -5.60 -4.81
C TRP A 127 19.51 -6.64 -5.83
N LEU A 128 18.60 -6.27 -6.73
CA LEU A 128 18.17 -7.13 -7.83
C LEU A 128 19.32 -7.40 -8.83
N GLU A 129 20.10 -6.37 -9.18
CA GLU A 129 21.26 -6.49 -10.09
C GLU A 129 22.37 -7.40 -9.55
N GLN A 130 22.56 -7.44 -8.22
CA GLN A 130 23.51 -8.34 -7.56
C GLN A 130 22.97 -9.77 -7.36
N GLY A 131 21.80 -10.10 -7.92
CA GLY A 131 21.21 -11.44 -7.84
C GLY A 131 20.47 -11.73 -6.53
N GLY A 132 20.05 -10.69 -5.79
CA GLY A 132 19.35 -10.84 -4.52
C GLY A 132 18.12 -11.76 -4.59
N LEU A 133 17.31 -11.67 -5.66
CA LEU A 133 16.13 -12.52 -5.84
C LEU A 133 16.46 -14.02 -5.98
N ALA A 134 17.53 -14.36 -6.70
CA ALA A 134 17.92 -15.76 -6.92
C ALA A 134 18.28 -16.46 -5.61
N SER A 135 18.84 -15.73 -4.65
CA SER A 135 19.10 -16.24 -3.29
C SER A 135 17.81 -16.42 -2.47
N THR A 136 16.75 -15.69 -2.79
CA THR A 136 15.53 -15.64 -1.98
C THR A 136 14.57 -16.79 -2.32
N SER A 137 14.45 -17.15 -3.60
CA SER A 137 13.53 -18.18 -4.12
C SER A 137 14.04 -19.62 -3.89
N LEU A 138 15.36 -19.84 -3.89
CA LEU A 138 15.97 -21.18 -3.84
C LEU A 138 16.13 -21.78 -2.44
N MET A 139 15.78 -21.05 -1.37
CA MET A 139 15.96 -21.55 0.02
C MET A 139 14.70 -22.20 0.61
N GLY A 140 13.65 -22.43 -0.20
CA GLY A 140 12.37 -22.97 0.26
C GLY A 140 12.33 -24.48 0.52
N ALA A 141 13.34 -25.27 0.13
CA ALA A 141 13.30 -26.73 0.39
C ALA A 141 14.69 -27.36 0.29
N GLY A 142 15.40 -27.44 1.42
CA GLY A 142 16.56 -28.33 1.55
C GLY A 142 17.75 -27.67 2.22
N ALA A 143 18.03 -28.12 3.45
CA ALA A 143 19.28 -27.89 4.15
C ALA A 143 20.47 -28.33 3.27
N CYS A 144 21.15 -27.38 2.64
CA CYS A 144 22.42 -27.63 1.98
C CYS A 144 23.40 -26.49 2.30
N ASP A 145 24.43 -26.87 3.07
CA ASP A 145 25.70 -26.19 3.37
C ASP A 145 25.73 -24.65 3.35
N ASP A 146 25.61 -24.13 4.58
CA ASP A 146 25.59 -22.73 5.04
C ASP A 146 26.89 -21.91 4.81
N ASP A 147 27.88 -22.46 4.09
CA ASP A 147 29.28 -21.97 4.18
C ASP A 147 29.87 -21.38 2.88
N CYS A 148 29.11 -21.36 1.77
CA CYS A 148 29.65 -20.96 0.46
C CYS A 148 28.95 -19.78 -0.23
N GLN A 149 27.80 -19.33 0.26
CA GLN A 149 27.15 -18.15 -0.31
C GLN A 149 27.77 -16.90 0.30
N GLU A 150 28.62 -16.25 -0.49
CA GLU A 150 29.14 -14.91 -0.27
C GLU A 150 27.94 -14.01 0.08
N LYS A 151 27.72 -13.80 1.38
CA LYS A 151 26.61 -12.98 1.88
C LYS A 151 26.74 -11.64 1.18
N ILE A 152 25.78 -11.35 0.29
CA ILE A 152 25.70 -10.07 -0.39
C ILE A 152 25.78 -9.02 0.70
N ASP A 153 26.87 -8.25 0.67
CA ASP A 153 27.15 -7.24 1.67
C ASP A 153 26.10 -6.14 1.53
N ARG A 154 25.08 -6.21 2.38
CA ARG A 154 23.96 -5.28 2.40
C ARG A 154 24.44 -3.85 2.64
N GLU A 155 25.44 -3.67 3.50
CA GLU A 155 26.02 -2.35 3.79
C GLU A 155 26.67 -1.78 2.55
N LYS A 156 27.39 -2.61 1.79
CA LYS A 156 27.96 -2.23 0.49
C LYS A 156 26.89 -1.79 -0.51
N ILE A 157 25.75 -2.47 -0.60
CA ILE A 157 24.65 -2.07 -1.52
C ILE A 157 24.05 -0.73 -1.08
N ILE A 158 23.88 -0.53 0.22
CA ILE A 158 23.40 0.76 0.77
C ILE A 158 24.38 1.88 0.39
N ASP A 159 25.69 1.67 0.58
CA ASP A 159 26.73 2.65 0.21
C ASP A 159 26.73 2.94 -1.30
N MET A 160 26.52 1.92 -2.13
CA MET A 160 26.38 2.09 -3.57
C MET A 160 25.14 2.93 -3.93
N ALA A 161 24.00 2.66 -3.29
CA ALA A 161 22.77 3.42 -3.50
C ALA A 161 22.93 4.89 -3.12
N PHE A 162 23.59 5.18 -1.98
CA PHE A 162 23.94 6.54 -1.60
C PHE A 162 24.86 7.20 -2.63
N SER A 163 25.91 6.51 -3.08
CA SER A 163 26.84 7.04 -4.07
C SER A 163 26.17 7.38 -5.40
N GLU A 164 25.20 6.60 -5.85
CA GLU A 164 24.41 6.90 -7.05
C GLU A 164 23.52 8.12 -6.86
N LEU A 165 22.79 8.21 -5.75
CA LEU A 165 21.93 9.36 -5.49
C LEU A 165 22.71 10.66 -5.26
N GLU A 166 23.92 10.58 -4.70
CA GLU A 166 24.82 11.74 -4.61
C GLU A 166 25.25 12.23 -6.01
N LYS A 167 25.50 11.32 -6.96
CA LYS A 167 25.82 11.69 -8.35
C LYS A 167 24.64 12.30 -9.09
N GLU A 168 23.40 11.92 -8.73
CA GLU A 168 22.18 12.51 -9.28
C GLU A 168 21.91 13.94 -8.79
N ASP A 169 22.64 14.41 -7.77
CA ASP A 169 22.48 15.73 -7.16
C ASP A 169 21.02 16.03 -6.81
N LEU A 170 20.41 15.15 -6.01
CA LEU A 170 19.00 15.28 -5.63
C LEU A 170 18.67 16.63 -4.99
N ASP A 171 19.64 17.29 -4.35
CA ASP A 171 19.48 18.62 -3.74
C ASP A 171 19.23 19.72 -4.80
N SER A 172 19.69 19.56 -6.05
CA SER A 172 19.42 20.52 -7.13
C SER A 172 18.16 20.24 -7.94
N LYS A 173 17.61 19.01 -7.86
CA LYS A 173 16.34 18.66 -8.53
C LYS A 173 15.17 19.46 -7.94
N THR A 174 14.27 19.94 -8.79
CA THR A 174 12.99 20.50 -8.35
C THR A 174 12.08 19.38 -7.80
N THR A 175 11.06 19.71 -7.02
CA THR A 175 10.08 18.70 -6.54
C THR A 175 9.41 17.96 -7.70
N LEU A 176 9.14 18.67 -8.82
CA LEU A 176 8.61 18.04 -10.03
C LEU A 176 9.58 17.01 -10.63
N GLN A 177 10.87 17.34 -10.71
CA GLN A 177 11.89 16.40 -11.21
C GLN A 177 12.06 15.18 -10.30
N LEU A 178 11.92 15.36 -8.98
CA LEU A 178 11.91 14.24 -8.03
C LEU A 178 10.70 13.33 -8.26
N ARG A 179 9.50 13.90 -8.45
CA ARG A 179 8.28 13.14 -8.80
C ARG A 179 8.46 12.35 -10.09
N GLN A 180 9.04 12.96 -11.12
CA GLN A 180 9.32 12.28 -12.40
C GLN A 180 10.33 11.13 -12.23
N THR A 181 11.38 11.33 -11.42
CA THR A 181 12.36 10.28 -11.11
C THR A 181 11.69 9.11 -10.37
N LEU A 182 10.84 9.41 -9.38
CA LEU A 182 10.06 8.40 -8.64
C LEU A 182 9.11 7.64 -9.55
N GLN A 183 8.34 8.37 -10.36
CA GLN A 183 7.41 7.81 -11.33
C GLN A 183 8.13 6.77 -12.20
N ALA A 184 9.24 7.16 -12.83
CA ALA A 184 10.03 6.27 -13.69
C ALA A 184 10.52 5.01 -12.94
N GLY A 185 10.94 5.13 -11.68
CA GLY A 185 11.38 3.98 -10.87
C GLY A 185 10.24 3.05 -10.41
N LEU A 186 8.99 3.47 -10.54
CA LEU A 186 7.80 2.71 -10.11
C LEU A 186 7.01 2.12 -11.29
N GLU A 187 7.15 2.62 -12.52
CA GLU A 187 6.33 2.17 -13.67
C GLU A 187 6.52 0.68 -13.96
N ASP A 188 7.77 0.23 -14.04
CA ASP A 188 8.10 -1.17 -14.31
C ASP A 188 7.54 -2.09 -13.23
N GLN A 189 7.63 -1.68 -11.96
CA GLN A 189 7.04 -2.45 -10.85
C GLN A 189 5.52 -2.55 -10.98
N ILE A 190 4.82 -1.48 -11.36
CA ILE A 190 3.36 -1.50 -11.51
C ILE A 190 2.95 -2.48 -12.61
N VAL A 191 3.61 -2.44 -13.76
CA VAL A 191 3.31 -3.33 -14.88
C VAL A 191 3.56 -4.79 -14.47
N GLU A 192 4.70 -5.07 -13.85
CA GLU A 192 5.08 -6.39 -13.33
C GLU A 192 4.04 -6.93 -12.32
N ILE A 193 3.66 -6.11 -11.34
CA ILE A 193 2.64 -6.47 -10.33
C ILE A 193 1.29 -6.79 -10.99
N PHE A 194 0.85 -5.96 -11.94
CA PHE A 194 -0.44 -6.16 -12.62
C PHE A 194 -0.44 -7.41 -13.51
N GLN A 195 0.70 -7.74 -14.13
CA GLN A 195 0.85 -9.00 -14.86
C GLN A 195 0.68 -10.19 -13.91
N HIS A 196 1.31 -10.17 -12.74
CA HIS A 196 1.11 -11.22 -11.74
C HIS A 196 -0.32 -11.28 -11.19
N PHE A 197 -1.02 -10.14 -11.07
CA PHE A 197 -2.46 -10.16 -10.75
C PHE A 197 -3.26 -10.89 -11.81
N ALA A 198 -2.99 -10.61 -13.09
CA ALA A 198 -3.66 -11.27 -14.20
C ALA A 198 -3.39 -12.79 -14.23
N GLU A 199 -2.14 -13.20 -13.99
CA GLU A 199 -1.75 -14.62 -13.92
C GLU A 199 -2.46 -15.35 -12.77
N VAL A 200 -2.45 -14.75 -11.58
CA VAL A 200 -3.12 -15.29 -10.39
C VAL A 200 -4.62 -15.40 -10.59
N ASP A 201 -5.26 -14.35 -11.13
CA ASP A 201 -6.71 -14.33 -11.39
C ASP A 201 -7.14 -15.33 -12.46
N GLN A 202 -6.29 -15.64 -13.43
CA GLN A 202 -6.56 -16.69 -14.42
C GLN A 202 -6.45 -18.09 -13.81
N SER A 203 -5.65 -18.26 -12.75
CA SER A 203 -5.42 -19.55 -12.10
C SER A 203 -6.46 -19.92 -11.04
N LEU A 204 -7.21 -18.93 -10.53
CA LEU A 204 -8.21 -19.11 -9.50
C LEU A 204 -9.63 -19.02 -10.07
N PRO A 205 -10.60 -19.78 -9.53
CA PRO A 205 -12.01 -19.55 -9.84
C PRO A 205 -12.39 -18.10 -9.51
N ASN A 206 -12.96 -17.36 -10.47
CA ASN A 206 -13.35 -15.98 -10.25
C ASN A 206 -14.75 -15.92 -9.58
N PRO A 207 -14.86 -15.43 -8.32
CA PRO A 207 -16.14 -15.38 -7.61
C PRO A 207 -17.14 -14.41 -8.26
N ASN A 208 -16.68 -13.43 -9.04
CA ASN A 208 -17.57 -12.47 -9.70
C ASN A 208 -18.46 -13.13 -10.77
N VAL A 209 -18.02 -14.23 -11.39
CA VAL A 209 -18.80 -14.95 -12.40
C VAL A 209 -20.08 -15.54 -11.80
N ALA A 210 -20.04 -15.95 -10.53
CA ALA A 210 -21.23 -16.44 -9.82
C ALA A 210 -22.20 -15.29 -9.50
N LEU A 211 -21.66 -14.13 -9.06
CA LEU A 211 -22.47 -12.95 -8.77
C LEU A 211 -23.19 -12.39 -9.99
N GLU A 212 -22.53 -12.37 -11.15
CA GLU A 212 -23.12 -11.88 -12.41
C GLU A 212 -24.29 -12.75 -12.89
N LYS A 213 -24.32 -14.03 -12.51
CA LYS A 213 -25.39 -14.96 -12.88
C LYS A 213 -26.58 -14.95 -11.91
N GLU A 214 -26.53 -14.13 -10.85
CA GLU A 214 -27.50 -14.16 -9.75
C GLU A 214 -27.68 -15.57 -9.14
N GLU A 215 -26.65 -16.42 -9.27
CA GLU A 215 -26.67 -17.75 -8.66
C GLU A 215 -26.43 -17.61 -7.15
N PRO A 216 -27.18 -18.35 -6.32
CA PRO A 216 -26.99 -18.29 -4.87
C PRO A 216 -25.56 -18.66 -4.51
N VAL A 217 -24.95 -17.89 -3.61
CA VAL A 217 -23.54 -18.07 -3.23
C VAL A 217 -23.27 -19.44 -2.60
N SER A 218 -24.30 -20.06 -2.01
CA SER A 218 -24.26 -21.42 -1.48
C SER A 218 -23.98 -22.49 -2.54
N SER A 219 -24.22 -22.20 -3.84
CA SER A 219 -23.81 -23.07 -4.94
C SER A 219 -22.46 -22.71 -5.57
N ALA A 220 -21.83 -21.62 -5.15
CA ALA A 220 -20.51 -21.26 -5.65
C ALA A 220 -19.49 -22.31 -5.21
N ASP A 221 -18.81 -22.91 -6.19
CA ASP A 221 -17.82 -23.95 -5.96
C ASP A 221 -16.60 -23.39 -5.22
N THR A 222 -16.64 -23.45 -3.89
CA THR A 222 -15.51 -23.07 -3.03
C THR A 222 -14.42 -24.14 -3.00
N SER A 223 -14.64 -25.31 -3.61
CA SER A 223 -13.70 -26.43 -3.55
C SER A 223 -12.34 -26.08 -4.18
N GLY A 224 -12.32 -25.14 -5.15
CA GLY A 224 -11.10 -24.67 -5.78
C GLY A 224 -10.15 -23.92 -4.83
N TYR A 225 -10.64 -23.34 -3.74
CA TYR A 225 -9.81 -22.60 -2.77
C TYR A 225 -9.22 -23.50 -1.69
N ASN A 226 -9.90 -24.59 -1.35
CA ASN A 226 -9.56 -25.45 -0.21
C ASN A 226 -8.12 -25.99 -0.26
N PRO A 227 -7.59 -26.46 -1.40
CA PRO A 227 -6.21 -26.94 -1.45
C PRO A 227 -5.19 -25.85 -1.08
N VAL A 228 -5.41 -24.60 -1.54
CA VAL A 228 -4.53 -23.47 -1.25
C VAL A 228 -4.64 -23.08 0.23
N LEU A 229 -5.87 -23.02 0.77
CA LEU A 229 -6.11 -22.69 2.18
C LEU A 229 -5.49 -23.73 3.12
N VAL A 230 -5.64 -25.03 2.83
CA VAL A 230 -5.04 -26.12 3.63
C VAL A 230 -3.51 -26.00 3.64
N LEU A 231 -2.90 -25.81 2.47
CA LEU A 231 -1.45 -25.64 2.37
C LEU A 231 -0.97 -24.42 3.16
N GLU A 232 -1.66 -23.29 3.05
CA GLU A 232 -1.31 -22.08 3.81
C GLU A 232 -1.53 -22.23 5.32
N LEU A 233 -2.51 -23.02 5.74
CA LEU A 233 -2.71 -23.37 7.15
C LEU A 233 -1.54 -24.22 7.67
N GLU A 234 -1.14 -25.25 6.93
CA GLU A 234 0.01 -26.10 7.26
C GLU A 234 1.29 -25.26 7.35
N ASN A 235 1.53 -24.39 6.37
CA ASN A 235 2.66 -23.46 6.35
C ASN A 235 2.67 -22.53 7.58
N ALA A 236 1.51 -21.98 7.96
CA ALA A 236 1.41 -21.11 9.13
C ALA A 236 1.68 -21.88 10.44
N VAL A 237 1.18 -23.12 10.54
CA VAL A 237 1.43 -24.00 11.71
C VAL A 237 2.92 -24.36 11.80
N ASP A 238 3.54 -24.75 10.69
CA ASP A 238 4.96 -25.11 10.66
C ASP A 238 5.84 -23.92 11.04
N GLN A 239 5.60 -22.72 10.46
CA GLN A 239 6.37 -21.52 10.79
C GLN A 239 6.16 -21.05 12.24
N LEU A 240 5.01 -21.31 12.86
CA LEU A 240 4.79 -21.03 14.28
C LEU A 240 5.55 -22.01 15.18
N ALA A 241 5.63 -23.29 14.78
CA ALA A 241 6.38 -24.32 15.51
C ALA A 241 7.90 -24.16 15.34
N ASN A 242 8.32 -23.76 14.13
CA ASN A 242 9.70 -23.64 13.69
C ASN A 242 9.96 -22.20 13.20
N PRO A 243 9.93 -21.19 14.09
CA PRO A 243 10.06 -19.80 13.67
C PRO A 243 11.43 -19.57 13.03
N THR A 244 11.42 -19.27 11.73
CA THR A 244 12.62 -18.78 11.04
C THR A 244 12.98 -17.39 11.58
N PRO A 245 14.28 -17.06 11.70
CA PRO A 245 14.69 -15.70 12.02
C PRO A 245 14.02 -14.69 11.10
N ASN A 246 13.49 -13.60 11.67
CA ASN A 246 12.86 -12.56 10.86
C ASN A 246 13.92 -11.98 9.90
N ARG A 247 13.66 -12.06 8.59
CA ARG A 247 14.53 -11.48 7.57
C ARG A 247 14.57 -9.95 7.63
N ALA A 248 13.56 -9.30 8.21
CA ALA A 248 13.55 -7.87 8.47
C ALA A 248 14.14 -7.57 9.87
N GLU A 249 15.30 -6.91 9.91
CA GLU A 249 16.02 -6.60 11.16
C GLU A 249 15.21 -5.78 12.18
N LYS A 250 14.22 -5.01 11.72
CA LYS A 250 13.44 -4.06 12.53
C LYS A 250 11.92 -4.29 12.45
N GLY A 251 11.51 -5.51 12.09
CA GLY A 251 10.10 -5.86 11.94
C GLY A 251 9.42 -6.26 13.24
N ALA A 252 8.09 -6.29 13.23
CA ALA A 252 7.29 -6.94 14.28
C ALA A 252 7.61 -8.44 14.37
N ASP A 253 7.25 -9.08 15.49
CA ASP A 253 7.35 -10.53 15.64
C ASP A 253 6.41 -11.22 14.61
N PRO A 254 6.96 -12.00 13.66
CA PRO A 254 6.15 -12.71 12.66
C PRO A 254 5.08 -13.62 13.27
N LYS A 255 5.27 -14.06 14.52
CA LYS A 255 4.29 -14.93 15.21
C LYS A 255 2.92 -14.28 15.36
N ILE A 256 2.85 -12.95 15.53
CA ILE A 256 1.57 -12.24 15.65
C ILE A 256 0.79 -12.40 14.34
N PHE A 257 1.44 -12.10 13.21
CA PHE A 257 0.84 -12.27 11.89
C PHE A 257 0.49 -13.73 11.60
N LEU A 258 1.41 -14.67 11.82
CA LEU A 258 1.19 -16.08 11.51
C LEU A 258 0.06 -16.69 12.34
N ALA A 259 -0.03 -16.35 13.63
CA ALA A 259 -1.14 -16.79 14.49
C ALA A 259 -2.48 -16.22 14.02
N LEU A 260 -2.49 -14.95 13.58
CA LEU A 260 -3.69 -14.32 13.06
C LEU A 260 -4.12 -14.93 11.72
N LYS A 261 -3.17 -15.12 10.80
CA LYS A 261 -3.38 -15.76 9.50
C LYS A 261 -3.93 -17.17 9.66
N ARG A 262 -3.36 -17.97 10.57
CA ARG A 262 -3.87 -19.29 10.93
C ARG A 262 -5.34 -19.23 11.34
N LYS A 263 -5.69 -18.38 12.32
CA LYS A 263 -7.07 -18.22 12.79
C LYS A 263 -8.02 -17.78 11.67
N ALA A 264 -7.57 -16.90 10.80
CA ALA A 264 -8.35 -16.43 9.65
C ALA A 264 -8.65 -17.58 8.68
N ILE A 265 -7.67 -18.45 8.38
CA ILE A 265 -7.88 -19.63 7.53
C ILE A 265 -8.80 -20.65 8.21
N GLU A 266 -8.60 -20.93 9.51
CA GLU A 266 -9.47 -21.80 10.30
C GLU A 266 -10.94 -21.30 10.25
N THR A 267 -11.16 -19.99 10.41
CA THR A 267 -12.48 -19.36 10.30
C THR A 267 -13.14 -19.62 8.93
N LEU A 268 -12.38 -19.52 7.83
CA LEU A 268 -12.90 -19.79 6.49
C LEU A 268 -13.28 -21.27 6.31
N MET A 269 -12.42 -22.17 6.78
CA MET A 269 -12.63 -23.61 6.64
C MET A 269 -13.80 -24.13 7.47
N GLU A 270 -13.97 -23.64 8.70
CA GLU A 270 -15.10 -24.00 9.58
C GLU A 270 -16.44 -23.65 8.93
N LYS A 271 -16.55 -22.45 8.35
CA LYS A 271 -17.77 -21.98 7.68
C LYS A 271 -18.07 -22.78 6.41
N GLN A 272 -17.05 -23.25 5.68
CA GLN A 272 -17.25 -24.10 4.49
C GLN A 272 -17.75 -25.50 4.80
N GLN A 273 -17.39 -26.06 5.96
CA GLN A 273 -17.78 -27.42 6.35
C GLN A 273 -19.25 -27.51 6.79
N GLY A 274 -19.98 -26.40 6.86
CA GLY A 274 -21.35 -26.38 7.38
C GLY A 274 -21.43 -26.75 8.86
N ASN A 275 -20.31 -26.80 9.56
CA ASN A 275 -20.22 -26.95 11.01
C ASN A 275 -20.56 -25.62 11.71
N SER A 276 -21.57 -24.91 11.23
CA SER A 276 -22.24 -23.91 12.05
C SER A 276 -22.93 -24.69 13.17
N ASN A 277 -22.22 -24.87 14.29
CA ASN A 277 -22.83 -25.35 15.52
C ASN A 277 -24.06 -24.47 15.78
N GLU A 278 -25.25 -25.01 15.58
CA GLU A 278 -26.53 -24.32 15.79
C GLU A 278 -26.61 -23.73 17.22
N GLU A 279 -25.85 -24.29 18.17
CA GLU A 279 -25.69 -23.74 19.54
C GLU A 279 -25.03 -22.35 19.58
N THR A 280 -24.09 -22.04 18.68
CA THR A 280 -23.42 -20.73 18.65
C THR A 280 -24.36 -19.61 18.20
N ASP A 281 -25.31 -19.94 17.32
CA ASP A 281 -26.32 -19.00 16.84
C ASP A 281 -27.32 -18.66 17.97
N GLN A 282 -27.65 -19.61 18.84
CA GLN A 282 -28.50 -19.36 20.02
C GLN A 282 -27.79 -18.49 21.07
N ILE A 283 -26.51 -18.76 21.36
CA ILE A 283 -25.75 -17.95 22.34
C ILE A 283 -25.56 -16.50 21.87
N SER A 284 -25.40 -16.30 20.56
CA SER A 284 -25.25 -14.96 19.97
C SER A 284 -26.55 -14.17 20.04
N GLN A 285 -27.70 -14.82 19.83
CA GLN A 285 -29.01 -14.19 20.01
C GLN A 285 -29.26 -13.80 21.47
N ASP A 286 -28.94 -14.67 22.42
CA ASP A 286 -29.19 -14.41 23.85
C ASP A 286 -28.27 -13.31 24.43
N LYS A 287 -27.00 -13.24 24.00
CA LYS A 287 -26.10 -12.15 24.39
C LYS A 287 -26.49 -10.81 23.77
N ALA A 288 -27.06 -10.82 22.56
CA ALA A 288 -27.54 -9.61 21.91
C ALA A 288 -28.69 -8.92 22.65
N VAL A 289 -29.51 -9.71 23.35
CA VAL A 289 -30.66 -9.21 24.11
C VAL A 289 -30.25 -8.64 25.48
N ALA A 290 -29.11 -9.06 26.03
CA ALA A 290 -28.72 -8.71 27.40
C ALA A 290 -27.93 -7.39 27.53
N SER A 291 -27.43 -6.81 26.44
CA SER A 291 -26.67 -5.55 26.50
C SER A 291 -27.39 -4.38 25.82
N SER A 292 -27.76 -3.44 26.69
CA SER A 292 -27.96 -1.99 26.49
C SER A 292 -29.39 -1.49 26.19
N GLU A 293 -29.82 -0.58 27.06
CA GLU A 293 -30.90 0.40 26.87
C GLU A 293 -30.60 1.40 25.73
N ASP A 294 -29.40 1.33 25.13
CA ASP A 294 -29.02 2.02 23.87
C ASP A 294 -28.82 1.04 22.67
N GLY A 295 -29.08 -0.26 22.88
CA GLY A 295 -29.80 -1.16 21.97
C GLY A 295 -29.08 -2.06 20.97
N VAL A 296 -27.74 -2.13 20.86
CA VAL A 296 -27.09 -3.07 19.91
C VAL A 296 -25.82 -3.69 20.50
N ALA A 297 -25.90 -4.95 20.94
CA ALA A 297 -24.71 -5.75 21.22
C ALA A 297 -24.05 -6.16 19.91
N TRP A 298 -22.75 -5.90 19.77
CA TRP A 298 -21.97 -6.40 18.65
C TRP A 298 -21.22 -7.65 19.09
N VAL A 299 -21.20 -8.66 18.21
CA VAL A 299 -20.30 -9.80 18.35
C VAL A 299 -18.87 -9.29 18.15
N ASP A 300 -17.92 -9.82 18.92
CA ASP A 300 -16.50 -9.51 18.75
C ASP A 300 -16.07 -9.75 17.30
N ALA A 301 -15.18 -8.89 16.79
CA ALA A 301 -14.64 -9.06 15.45
C ALA A 301 -13.83 -10.36 15.36
N ASP A 302 -13.91 -11.03 14.22
CA ASP A 302 -13.12 -12.23 13.96
C ASP A 302 -11.66 -11.92 13.56
N ALA A 303 -10.92 -12.94 13.12
CA ALA A 303 -9.53 -12.79 12.68
C ALA A 303 -9.35 -11.92 11.42
N PHE A 304 -10.41 -11.61 10.68
CA PHE A 304 -10.40 -10.65 9.56
C PHE A 304 -10.75 -9.23 10.01
N GLY A 305 -11.12 -9.02 11.27
CA GLY A 305 -11.71 -7.77 11.73
C GLY A 305 -13.08 -7.52 11.11
N TYR A 306 -13.82 -8.59 10.83
CA TYR A 306 -15.19 -8.54 10.32
C TYR A 306 -16.17 -8.86 11.44
N HIS A 307 -17.25 -8.07 11.52
CA HIS A 307 -18.38 -8.34 12.40
C HIS A 307 -19.49 -8.97 11.57
N GLU A 308 -19.86 -10.21 11.88
CA GLU A 308 -20.94 -10.89 11.19
C GLU A 308 -22.25 -10.11 11.38
N THR A 309 -22.98 -9.94 10.29
CA THR A 309 -24.28 -9.26 10.29
C THR A 309 -25.42 -10.27 10.45
N ILE A 310 -26.64 -9.79 10.61
CA ILE A 310 -27.83 -10.64 10.60
C ILE A 310 -28.08 -11.23 9.20
N ASP A 311 -27.53 -10.61 8.14
CA ASP A 311 -27.65 -11.06 6.77
C ASP A 311 -26.65 -12.19 6.48
N GLN A 312 -27.14 -13.43 6.56
CA GLN A 312 -26.34 -14.63 6.32
C GLN A 312 -25.81 -14.70 4.88
N GLU A 313 -26.56 -14.22 3.89
CA GLU A 313 -26.12 -14.23 2.50
C GLU A 313 -24.95 -13.26 2.30
N GLN A 314 -25.07 -12.05 2.86
CA GLN A 314 -23.97 -11.08 2.86
C GLN A 314 -22.73 -11.66 3.56
N ASN A 315 -22.89 -12.28 4.73
CA ASN A 315 -21.77 -12.90 5.44
C ASN A 315 -21.09 -13.98 4.59
N GLN A 316 -21.86 -14.86 3.94
CA GLN A 316 -21.34 -15.89 3.03
C GLN A 316 -20.58 -15.30 1.85
N GLN A 317 -21.11 -14.24 1.23
CA GLN A 317 -20.43 -13.51 0.16
C GLN A 317 -19.09 -12.94 0.64
N ILE A 318 -19.07 -12.28 1.81
CA ILE A 318 -17.85 -11.75 2.39
C ILE A 318 -16.83 -12.86 2.66
N ARG A 319 -17.24 -14.02 3.17
CA ARG A 319 -16.34 -15.18 3.36
C ARG A 319 -15.77 -15.70 2.06
N LEU A 320 -16.57 -15.77 1.00
CA LEU A 320 -16.11 -16.18 -0.32
C LEU A 320 -14.99 -15.26 -0.82
N PHE A 321 -15.18 -13.94 -0.71
CA PHE A 321 -14.14 -12.98 -1.13
C PHE A 321 -12.92 -12.96 -0.20
N GLN A 322 -13.09 -13.17 1.10
CA GLN A 322 -11.97 -13.34 2.03
C GLN A 322 -11.11 -14.57 1.67
N ALA A 323 -11.75 -15.71 1.38
CA ALA A 323 -11.07 -16.91 0.90
C ALA A 323 -10.34 -16.67 -0.42
N TYR A 324 -11.00 -16.02 -1.37
CA TYR A 324 -10.41 -15.67 -2.65
C TYR A 324 -9.19 -14.76 -2.51
N ASN A 325 -9.28 -13.70 -1.68
CA ASN A 325 -8.15 -12.79 -1.43
C ASN A 325 -7.00 -13.47 -0.68
N MET A 326 -7.30 -14.39 0.25
CA MET A 326 -6.27 -15.20 0.93
C MET A 326 -5.52 -16.08 -0.09
N CYS A 327 -6.24 -16.72 -1.01
CA CYS A 327 -5.63 -17.53 -2.08
C CYS A 327 -4.80 -16.67 -3.04
N ARG A 328 -5.31 -15.50 -3.45
CA ARG A 328 -4.56 -14.53 -4.27
C ARG A 328 -3.27 -14.12 -3.58
N SER A 329 -3.32 -13.77 -2.29
CA SER A 329 -2.13 -13.40 -1.52
C SER A 329 -1.10 -14.54 -1.49
N ALA A 330 -1.54 -15.78 -1.25
CA ALA A 330 -0.67 -16.96 -1.23
C ALA A 330 0.02 -17.21 -2.58
N GLN A 331 -0.73 -17.13 -3.68
CA GLN A 331 -0.17 -17.31 -5.02
C GLN A 331 0.74 -16.15 -5.44
N LEU A 332 0.40 -14.90 -5.08
CA LEU A 332 1.27 -13.76 -5.29
C LEU A 332 2.57 -13.88 -4.48
N LYS A 333 2.50 -14.38 -3.24
CA LYS A 333 3.70 -14.69 -2.47
C LYS A 333 4.58 -15.72 -3.19
N ALA A 334 4.00 -16.76 -3.78
CA ALA A 334 4.75 -17.77 -4.52
C ALA A 334 5.36 -17.21 -5.83
N ALA A 335 4.62 -16.38 -6.57
CA ALA A 335 5.04 -15.86 -7.88
C ALA A 335 5.95 -14.62 -7.78
N TYR A 336 5.60 -13.68 -6.89
CA TYR A 336 6.21 -12.36 -6.75
C TYR A 336 7.13 -12.23 -5.52
N GLY A 337 7.06 -13.18 -4.58
CA GLY A 337 7.87 -13.22 -3.35
C GLY A 337 7.15 -12.69 -2.10
N TYR A 338 6.08 -11.93 -2.26
CA TYR A 338 5.18 -11.54 -1.18
C TYR A 338 3.74 -11.31 -1.66
N GLY A 339 2.79 -11.49 -0.76
CA GLY A 339 1.38 -11.17 -0.93
C GLY A 339 0.94 -10.08 0.04
N ILE A 340 -0.27 -9.57 -0.17
CA ILE A 340 -0.90 -8.56 0.70
C ILE A 340 -2.24 -9.13 1.17
N VAL A 341 -2.48 -9.07 2.48
CA VAL A 341 -3.71 -9.58 3.08
C VAL A 341 -4.26 -8.62 4.13
N ALA A 342 -5.57 -8.40 4.11
CA ALA A 342 -6.27 -7.64 5.14
C ALA A 342 -6.80 -8.58 6.23
N LEU A 343 -6.42 -8.34 7.47
CA LEU A 343 -6.80 -9.11 8.66
C LEU A 343 -7.19 -8.17 9.80
N GLN A 344 -7.54 -8.69 10.97
CA GLN A 344 -7.68 -7.87 12.18
C GLN A 344 -6.37 -7.10 12.46
N SER A 345 -6.45 -5.81 12.75
CA SER A 345 -5.26 -5.03 13.11
C SER A 345 -4.71 -5.51 14.45
N SER A 346 -3.38 -5.46 14.57
CA SER A 346 -2.69 -5.64 15.85
C SER A 346 -2.88 -4.46 16.79
N LEU A 347 -3.32 -3.30 16.29
CA LEU A 347 -3.69 -2.14 17.09
C LEU A 347 -5.08 -2.35 17.74
N PRO A 348 -5.20 -2.24 19.08
CA PRO A 348 -6.48 -2.39 19.77
C PRO A 348 -7.54 -1.41 19.27
N GLY A 349 -8.69 -1.93 18.84
CA GLY A 349 -9.83 -1.11 18.39
C GLY A 349 -9.66 -0.43 17.03
N ALA A 350 -8.58 -0.71 16.29
CA ALA A 350 -8.36 -0.14 14.96
C ALA A 350 -9.17 -0.85 13.84
N GLY A 351 -9.88 -1.93 14.17
CA GLY A 351 -10.61 -2.73 13.17
C GLY A 351 -9.63 -3.53 12.31
N ARG A 352 -9.67 -3.38 10.99
CA ARG A 352 -8.80 -4.12 10.07
C ARG A 352 -7.41 -3.48 9.96
N GLY A 353 -6.42 -4.31 9.66
CA GLY A 353 -5.06 -3.94 9.30
C GLY A 353 -4.64 -4.68 8.03
N VAL A 354 -3.57 -4.22 7.40
CA VAL A 354 -3.02 -4.83 6.19
C VAL A 354 -1.64 -5.38 6.49
N TYR A 355 -1.36 -6.59 6.04
CA TYR A 355 -0.14 -7.31 6.32
C TYR A 355 0.56 -7.72 5.03
N VAL A 356 1.89 -7.72 5.07
CA VAL A 356 2.73 -8.37 4.06
C VAL A 356 2.87 -9.85 4.42
N ASP A 357 2.48 -10.75 3.52
CA ASP A 357 2.69 -12.20 3.62
C ASP A 357 3.92 -12.60 2.80
N GLY A 358 5.03 -12.90 3.46
CA GLY A 358 6.34 -13.12 2.82
C GLY A 358 7.32 -11.97 3.03
N PHE A 359 8.40 -11.93 2.25
CA PHE A 359 9.47 -10.94 2.37
C PHE A 359 9.34 -9.87 1.27
N CYS A 360 9.14 -8.63 1.69
CA CYS A 360 9.01 -7.46 0.82
C CYS A 360 10.22 -6.54 1.06
N PRO A 361 11.15 -6.40 0.10
CA PRO A 361 12.32 -5.55 0.27
C PRO A 361 11.93 -4.07 0.27
N ALA A 362 12.78 -3.22 0.87
CA ALA A 362 12.65 -1.77 0.80
C ALA A 362 12.50 -1.30 -0.67
N GLY A 363 11.66 -0.29 -0.91
CA GLY A 363 11.41 0.26 -2.25
C GLY A 363 10.34 -0.49 -3.05
N SER A 364 9.65 -1.44 -2.43
CA SER A 364 8.59 -2.22 -3.07
C SER A 364 7.21 -1.59 -2.85
N ILE A 365 6.34 -1.68 -3.85
CA ILE A 365 4.94 -1.26 -3.74
C ILE A 365 4.17 -2.29 -2.90
N VAL A 366 3.41 -1.86 -1.90
CA VAL A 366 2.62 -2.77 -1.04
C VAL A 366 1.13 -2.49 -1.06
N ALA A 367 0.70 -1.33 -1.55
CA ALA A 367 -0.70 -1.01 -1.69
C ALA A 367 -0.92 0.13 -2.68
N PHE A 368 -2.12 0.18 -3.24
CA PHE A 368 -2.66 1.34 -3.95
C PHE A 368 -3.81 1.95 -3.15
N GLN A 369 -3.94 3.27 -3.23
CA GLN A 369 -5.09 4.00 -2.70
C GLN A 369 -6.24 3.93 -3.72
N PRO A 370 -7.30 3.15 -3.47
CA PRO A 370 -8.42 3.09 -4.40
C PRO A 370 -9.31 4.34 -4.32
N GLY A 371 -10.18 4.49 -5.30
CA GLY A 371 -11.35 5.36 -5.16
C GLY A 371 -11.46 6.44 -6.22
N VAL A 372 -12.34 7.40 -5.94
CA VAL A 372 -12.73 8.42 -6.89
C VAL A 372 -11.73 9.58 -6.85
N VAL A 373 -11.19 9.93 -8.01
CA VAL A 373 -10.18 10.98 -8.17
C VAL A 373 -10.86 12.28 -8.57
N TRP A 374 -10.64 13.31 -7.76
CA TRP A 374 -11.08 14.68 -7.99
C TRP A 374 -9.89 15.54 -8.36
N SER A 375 -9.96 16.20 -9.52
CA SER A 375 -8.99 17.22 -9.89
C SER A 375 -9.26 18.51 -9.13
N LYS A 376 -8.25 19.37 -9.03
CA LYS A 376 -8.37 20.68 -8.39
C LYS A 376 -9.48 21.53 -9.01
N GLU A 377 -9.60 21.53 -10.34
CA GLU A 377 -10.63 22.30 -11.04
C GLU A 377 -12.03 21.80 -10.68
N HIS A 378 -12.19 20.47 -10.57
CA HIS A 378 -13.46 19.88 -10.18
C HIS A 378 -13.81 20.17 -8.73
N LEU A 379 -12.82 20.15 -7.82
CA LEU A 379 -12.99 20.51 -6.41
C LEU A 379 -13.45 21.95 -6.24
N VAL A 380 -12.82 22.88 -6.96
CA VAL A 380 -13.20 24.31 -6.91
C VAL A 380 -14.59 24.56 -7.51
N ALA A 381 -15.02 23.72 -8.45
CA ALA A 381 -16.32 23.82 -9.11
C ALA A 381 -17.41 22.94 -8.48
N LEU A 382 -17.20 22.40 -7.27
CA LEU A 382 -18.20 21.57 -6.60
C LEU A 382 -19.45 22.39 -6.22
N PRO A 383 -20.66 21.83 -6.42
CA PRO A 383 -21.85 22.33 -5.75
C PRO A 383 -21.68 22.26 -4.23
N ILE A 384 -22.26 23.23 -3.51
CA ILE A 384 -22.19 23.33 -2.03
C ILE A 384 -22.61 22.02 -1.34
N GLU A 385 -23.58 21.28 -1.90
CA GLU A 385 -24.03 20.02 -1.30
C GLU A 385 -22.98 18.90 -1.45
N GLU A 386 -22.29 18.81 -2.60
CA GLU A 386 -21.20 17.84 -2.79
C GLU A 386 -19.98 18.20 -1.91
N GLU A 387 -19.69 19.48 -1.75
CA GLU A 387 -18.67 19.99 -0.84
C GLU A 387 -18.96 19.54 0.60
N ARG A 388 -20.19 19.78 1.11
CA ARG A 388 -20.61 19.30 2.44
C ARG A 388 -20.54 17.78 2.58
N GLN A 389 -20.81 17.04 1.51
CA GLN A 389 -20.66 15.60 1.53
C GLN A 389 -19.19 15.20 1.64
N LEU A 390 -18.27 15.89 0.94
CA LEU A 390 -16.83 15.64 1.06
C LEU A 390 -16.26 16.06 2.41
N GLU A 391 -16.83 17.08 3.06
CA GLU A 391 -16.47 17.46 4.44
C GLU A 391 -16.78 16.36 5.45
N LYS A 392 -17.78 15.51 5.20
CA LYS A 392 -18.09 14.33 6.02
C LYS A 392 -17.07 13.23 5.76
N ASN A 393 -15.89 13.37 6.36
CA ASN A 393 -14.80 12.41 6.28
C ASN A 393 -14.51 11.77 7.65
N ASP A 394 -15.54 11.18 8.25
CA ASP A 394 -15.48 10.62 9.61
C ASP A 394 -14.42 9.51 9.75
N ASN A 395 -14.11 8.81 8.65
CA ASN A 395 -13.15 7.70 8.62
C ASN A 395 -11.78 8.08 8.06
N TYR A 396 -11.55 9.37 7.73
CA TYR A 396 -10.28 9.87 7.21
C TYR A 396 -9.77 9.15 5.94
N GLN A 397 -10.68 8.71 5.07
CA GLN A 397 -10.38 7.92 3.86
C GLN A 397 -10.20 8.76 2.60
N MET A 398 -9.81 10.02 2.77
CA MET A 398 -9.56 10.94 1.67
C MET A 398 -8.08 11.31 1.70
N SER A 399 -7.40 11.06 0.58
CA SER A 399 -5.98 11.32 0.44
C SER A 399 -5.75 12.47 -0.51
N LEU A 400 -4.95 13.45 -0.12
CA LEU A 400 -4.57 14.59 -0.96
C LEU A 400 -3.17 14.38 -1.50
N ARG A 401 -3.05 14.33 -2.83
CA ARG A 401 -1.76 14.27 -3.52
C ARG A 401 -1.06 15.63 -3.45
N PRO A 402 0.28 15.67 -3.55
CA PRO A 402 1.02 16.93 -3.56
C PRO A 402 0.80 17.82 -4.79
N ASP A 403 0.16 17.31 -5.84
CA ASP A 403 -0.27 18.05 -7.03
C ASP A 403 -1.76 18.42 -6.99
N ASP A 404 -2.36 18.46 -5.79
CA ASP A 404 -3.72 18.92 -5.53
C ASP A 404 -4.84 18.01 -6.08
N PHE A 405 -4.52 16.80 -6.53
CA PHE A 405 -5.51 15.76 -6.77
C PHE A 405 -5.95 15.11 -5.46
N MET A 406 -7.24 14.89 -5.31
CA MET A 406 -7.80 14.21 -4.14
C MET A 406 -8.34 12.85 -4.53
N ILE A 407 -8.02 11.83 -3.75
CA ILE A 407 -8.52 10.47 -3.91
C ILE A 407 -9.51 10.21 -2.76
N ASP A 408 -10.78 10.02 -3.10
CA ASP A 408 -11.86 9.69 -2.18
C ASP A 408 -12.08 8.18 -2.14
N SER A 409 -11.59 7.55 -1.09
CA SER A 409 -11.70 6.11 -0.88
C SER A 409 -12.89 5.70 -0.02
N ARG A 410 -13.78 6.63 0.37
CA ARG A 410 -14.88 6.34 1.30
C ARG A 410 -15.84 5.29 0.76
N GLN A 411 -16.04 5.20 -0.55
CA GLN A 411 -16.86 4.17 -1.20
C GLN A 411 -16.03 3.00 -1.75
N SER A 412 -14.75 2.91 -1.39
CA SER A 412 -13.91 1.80 -1.83
C SER A 412 -14.26 0.53 -1.05
N PRO A 413 -14.23 -0.65 -1.70
CA PRO A 413 -14.52 -1.91 -1.05
C PRO A 413 -13.35 -2.35 -0.17
N TYR A 414 -13.69 -2.98 0.97
CA TYR A 414 -12.70 -3.55 1.90
C TYR A 414 -12.36 -5.02 1.57
N THR A 415 -13.31 -5.73 0.96
CA THR A 415 -13.24 -7.19 0.76
C THR A 415 -13.39 -7.59 -0.70
N VAL A 416 -14.33 -6.98 -1.43
CA VAL A 416 -14.60 -7.28 -2.84
C VAL A 416 -13.63 -6.48 -3.72
N LEU A 417 -12.44 -7.02 -3.95
CA LEU A 417 -11.34 -6.31 -4.60
C LEU A 417 -11.14 -6.79 -6.05
N THR A 418 -11.15 -5.88 -7.01
CA THR A 418 -10.68 -6.18 -8.39
C THR A 418 -9.15 -6.24 -8.41
N ASN A 419 -8.51 -5.18 -7.92
CA ASN A 419 -7.06 -5.13 -7.68
C ASN A 419 -6.77 -5.67 -6.26
N PRO A 420 -6.01 -6.78 -6.11
CA PRO A 420 -5.70 -7.39 -4.82
C PRO A 420 -5.03 -6.44 -3.81
N TRP A 421 -4.32 -5.42 -4.28
CA TRP A 421 -3.56 -4.47 -3.47
C TRP A 421 -4.25 -3.10 -3.35
N ALA A 422 -5.51 -2.98 -3.78
CA ALA A 422 -6.34 -1.77 -3.62
C ALA A 422 -6.83 -1.56 -2.17
N VAL A 423 -5.92 -1.68 -1.20
CA VAL A 423 -6.21 -1.71 0.24
C VAL A 423 -5.60 -0.52 1.00
N GLY A 424 -5.06 0.48 0.29
CA GLY A 424 -4.40 1.65 0.91
C GLY A 424 -5.25 2.35 1.96
N HIS A 425 -6.56 2.43 1.71
CA HIS A 425 -7.57 3.04 2.58
C HIS A 425 -7.90 2.27 3.87
N ILE A 426 -7.32 1.08 4.05
CA ILE A 426 -7.50 0.19 5.22
C ILE A 426 -6.22 0.17 6.08
N ILE A 427 -5.10 0.66 5.54
CA ILE A 427 -3.81 0.64 6.23
C ILE A 427 -3.82 1.63 7.37
N ASN A 428 -3.43 1.20 8.56
CA ASN A 428 -3.52 1.99 9.77
C ASN A 428 -2.46 3.08 9.88
N HIS A 429 -2.81 4.09 10.68
CA HIS A 429 -1.85 5.10 11.13
C HIS A 429 -0.86 4.48 12.13
N PRO A 430 0.44 4.80 12.07
CA PRO A 430 1.43 4.32 13.02
C PRO A 430 1.16 4.82 14.45
N THR A 431 1.70 4.09 15.42
CA THR A 431 1.77 4.52 16.82
C THR A 431 3.24 4.62 17.24
N PRO A 432 3.57 5.17 18.42
CA PRO A 432 4.96 5.21 18.89
C PRO A 432 5.61 3.82 19.00
N ALA A 433 4.81 2.78 19.27
CA ALA A 433 5.27 1.38 19.32
C ALA A 433 5.38 0.76 17.91
N HIS A 434 4.60 1.26 16.95
CA HIS A 434 4.51 0.74 15.59
C HIS A 434 4.83 1.87 14.59
N PRO A 435 6.12 2.19 14.36
CA PRO A 435 6.53 3.27 13.48
C PRO A 435 6.15 2.95 12.02
N PRO A 436 6.00 3.98 11.17
CA PRO A 436 5.67 3.77 9.76
C PRO A 436 6.76 2.96 9.06
N ASN A 437 6.34 1.97 8.27
CA ASN A 437 7.22 1.14 7.45
C ASN A 437 6.97 1.34 5.94
N CYS A 438 5.99 2.17 5.57
CA CYS A 438 5.78 2.63 4.22
C CYS A 438 5.49 4.14 4.15
N ARG A 439 5.60 4.69 2.93
CA ARG A 439 5.30 6.09 2.60
C ARG A 439 4.35 6.16 1.43
N SER A 440 3.45 7.12 1.47
CA SER A 440 2.58 7.42 0.33
C SER A 440 3.35 8.17 -0.75
N VAL A 441 3.17 7.72 -1.99
CA VAL A 441 3.82 8.26 -3.17
C VAL A 441 2.76 8.46 -4.25
N MET A 442 2.75 9.64 -4.84
CA MET A 442 1.91 9.89 -6.01
C MET A 442 2.40 9.06 -7.18
N VAL A 443 1.48 8.44 -7.89
CA VAL A 443 1.79 7.71 -9.11
C VAL A 443 0.77 8.02 -10.18
N ASN A 444 1.22 8.10 -11.42
CA ASN A 444 0.36 8.27 -12.58
C ASN A 444 0.35 6.97 -13.37
N PHE A 445 -0.83 6.50 -13.76
CA PHE A 445 -0.96 5.46 -14.77
C PHE A 445 -0.89 6.17 -16.12
N THR A 446 0.26 6.04 -16.77
CA THR A 446 0.58 6.73 -18.02
C THR A 446 0.33 5.81 -19.21
N SER A 447 0.14 6.40 -20.40
CA SER A 447 0.03 5.60 -21.62
C SER A 447 1.32 4.82 -21.93
N ALA A 448 2.47 5.25 -21.41
CA ALA A 448 3.76 4.56 -21.56
C ALA A 448 3.77 3.16 -20.89
N MET A 449 3.00 2.97 -19.82
CA MET A 449 2.83 1.66 -19.18
C MET A 449 2.06 0.66 -20.07
N ASN A 450 1.43 1.11 -21.16
CA ASN A 450 0.73 0.26 -22.13
C ASN A 450 -0.35 -0.67 -21.53
N LEU A 451 -0.94 -0.29 -20.39
CA LEU A 451 -1.87 -1.14 -19.62
C LEU A 451 -3.04 -1.66 -20.46
N LYS A 452 -3.63 -0.81 -21.32
CA LYS A 452 -4.72 -1.19 -22.22
C LYS A 452 -4.33 -2.30 -23.21
N SER A 453 -3.15 -2.19 -23.80
CA SER A 453 -2.67 -3.19 -24.75
C SER A 453 -2.33 -4.53 -24.08
N LEU A 454 -2.02 -4.48 -22.79
CA LEU A 454 -1.74 -5.65 -21.95
C LEU A 454 -3.00 -6.20 -21.27
N ASN A 455 -4.16 -5.56 -21.44
CA ASN A 455 -5.42 -5.87 -20.75
C ASN A 455 -5.29 -5.83 -19.21
N LEU A 456 -4.58 -4.82 -18.71
CA LEU A 456 -4.28 -4.61 -17.29
C LEU A 456 -5.00 -3.38 -16.71
N GLU A 457 -5.78 -2.64 -17.50
CA GLU A 457 -6.46 -1.43 -17.02
C GLU A 457 -7.50 -1.69 -15.93
N SER A 458 -8.05 -2.92 -15.86
CA SER A 458 -9.00 -3.35 -14.83
C SER A 458 -8.39 -3.35 -13.42
N TYR A 459 -7.06 -3.44 -13.33
CA TYR A 459 -6.32 -3.34 -12.08
C TYR A 459 -6.04 -1.91 -11.65
N VAL A 460 -6.34 -0.88 -12.46
CA VAL A 460 -6.23 0.51 -12.01
C VAL A 460 -7.32 0.77 -10.97
N PRO A 461 -6.99 1.05 -9.70
CA PRO A 461 -7.97 1.07 -8.61
C PRO A 461 -8.70 2.42 -8.48
N ASN A 462 -8.56 3.28 -9.49
CA ASN A 462 -9.01 4.65 -9.49
C ASN A 462 -9.92 4.94 -10.68
N LYS A 463 -10.87 5.85 -10.46
CA LYS A 463 -11.71 6.42 -11.52
C LYS A 463 -11.87 7.91 -11.28
N TYR A 464 -11.90 8.72 -12.33
CA TYR A 464 -12.20 10.13 -12.16
C TYR A 464 -13.66 10.36 -11.78
N ALA A 465 -13.91 11.32 -10.88
CA ALA A 465 -15.26 11.77 -10.53
C ALA A 465 -16.00 12.34 -11.75
N LYS A 466 -15.25 13.08 -12.57
CA LYS A 466 -15.70 13.72 -13.80
C LYS A 466 -14.61 13.55 -14.85
N PRO A 467 -14.94 13.34 -16.14
CA PRO A 467 -13.94 13.23 -17.19
C PRO A 467 -12.95 14.38 -17.13
N ARG A 468 -11.66 14.08 -17.30
CA ARG A 468 -10.62 15.11 -17.31
C ARG A 468 -10.90 16.07 -18.46
N ASN A 469 -11.00 17.36 -18.16
CA ASN A 469 -10.99 18.40 -19.18
C ASN A 469 -9.57 18.45 -19.80
N LEU A 470 -9.34 17.63 -20.81
CA LEU A 470 -8.17 17.68 -21.67
C LEU A 470 -8.25 18.94 -22.54
N THR A 471 -8.16 20.10 -21.91
CA THR A 471 -7.97 21.35 -22.66
C THR A 471 -6.67 21.23 -23.44
N LEU A 472 -6.68 21.72 -24.69
CA LEU A 472 -5.59 21.59 -25.65
C LEU A 472 -4.23 22.06 -25.11
N LEU A 473 -4.24 22.97 -24.13
CA LEU A 473 -3.05 23.47 -23.43
C LEU A 473 -2.48 22.47 -22.41
N GLY A 474 -3.30 21.71 -21.69
CA GLY A 474 -2.81 20.75 -20.68
C GLY A 474 -2.03 19.60 -21.30
N SER A 475 -2.46 19.14 -22.48
CA SER A 475 -1.78 18.07 -23.22
C SER A 475 -0.44 18.50 -23.86
N LEU A 476 -0.18 19.80 -24.02
CA LEU A 476 1.03 20.29 -24.69
C LEU A 476 2.25 20.38 -23.75
N TRP A 477 2.04 20.37 -22.43
CA TRP A 477 3.11 20.54 -21.44
C TRP A 477 3.38 19.30 -20.59
N GLU A 478 2.50 18.30 -20.62
CA GLU A 478 2.76 16.99 -20.02
C GLU A 478 3.59 16.15 -21.00
N GLN A 479 4.79 15.75 -20.58
CA GLN A 479 5.65 14.86 -21.37
C GLN A 479 4.97 13.50 -21.62
N ASP A 480 4.20 13.03 -20.64
CA ASP A 480 3.48 11.77 -20.68
C ASP A 480 1.97 12.00 -20.63
N VAL A 481 1.24 11.28 -21.46
CA VAL A 481 -0.21 11.26 -21.40
C VAL A 481 -0.62 10.47 -20.16
N VAL A 482 -1.15 11.17 -19.16
CA VAL A 482 -1.66 10.55 -17.93
C VAL A 482 -3.08 10.06 -18.16
N ASP A 483 -3.26 8.74 -18.18
CA ASP A 483 -4.57 8.08 -18.27
C ASP A 483 -5.33 8.16 -16.93
N MET A 484 -4.64 7.99 -15.80
CA MET A 484 -5.24 8.06 -14.46
C MET A 484 -4.25 8.53 -13.39
N HIS A 485 -4.67 9.41 -12.48
CA HIS A 485 -3.91 9.79 -11.30
C HIS A 485 -4.21 8.81 -10.14
N GLY A 486 -3.18 8.25 -9.52
CA GLY A 486 -3.30 7.33 -8.38
C GLY A 486 -2.36 7.66 -7.23
N MET A 487 -2.36 6.82 -6.20
CA MET A 487 -1.38 6.91 -5.12
C MET A 487 -1.06 5.49 -4.69
N CYS A 488 0.20 5.22 -4.37
CA CYS A 488 0.62 3.93 -3.85
C CYS A 488 1.39 4.12 -2.55
N LEU A 489 1.55 3.03 -1.79
CA LEU A 489 2.42 2.98 -0.64
C LEU A 489 3.66 2.16 -0.98
N VAL A 490 4.83 2.71 -0.68
CA VAL A 490 6.13 2.08 -0.94
C VAL A 490 6.84 1.85 0.39
N THR A 491 7.42 0.66 0.56
CA THR A 491 8.18 0.31 1.78
C THR A 491 9.46 1.13 1.88
N THR A 492 9.79 1.61 3.08
CA THR A 492 11.03 2.37 3.34
C THR A 492 12.13 1.56 3.99
N ARG A 493 11.80 0.33 4.37
CA ARG A 493 12.69 -0.70 4.90
C ARG A 493 12.16 -2.05 4.43
N ASP A 494 12.93 -3.11 4.66
CA ASP A 494 12.40 -4.46 4.45
C ASP A 494 11.27 -4.73 5.43
N VAL A 495 10.25 -5.42 4.93
CA VAL A 495 9.03 -5.79 5.64
C VAL A 495 8.83 -7.28 5.45
N CYS A 496 8.56 -8.02 6.53
CA CYS A 496 8.39 -9.46 6.45
C CYS A 496 7.36 -9.93 7.46
N ASN A 497 6.26 -10.55 6.98
CA ASN A 497 5.25 -11.14 7.84
C ASN A 497 4.74 -10.20 8.95
N GLU A 498 4.47 -8.94 8.59
CA GLU A 498 4.10 -7.89 9.56
C GLU A 498 3.03 -6.93 9.01
N GLU A 499 2.36 -6.23 9.92
CA GLU A 499 1.40 -5.18 9.58
C GLU A 499 2.12 -3.94 9.01
N ILE A 500 1.53 -3.33 7.99
CA ILE A 500 2.04 -2.09 7.40
C ILE A 500 1.32 -0.87 7.96
N TYR A 501 2.08 0.22 8.12
CA TYR A 501 1.64 1.48 8.71
C TYR A 501 2.17 2.66 7.90
N TYR A 502 1.32 3.66 7.67
CA TYR A 502 1.73 4.91 7.04
C TYR A 502 1.13 6.13 7.73
N ASP A 503 1.87 7.24 7.67
CA ASP A 503 1.43 8.50 8.24
C ASP A 503 0.28 9.10 7.42
N TYR A 504 -0.87 9.31 8.05
CA TYR A 504 -2.08 9.87 7.42
C TYR A 504 -1.96 11.36 7.15
N ARG A 505 -1.05 12.06 7.86
CA ARG A 505 -0.78 13.49 7.68
C ARG A 505 -2.03 14.34 7.80
N LEU A 506 -2.82 14.10 8.85
CA LEU A 506 -4.03 14.87 9.10
C LEU A 506 -3.67 16.34 9.36
N MET A 507 -4.03 17.20 8.40
CA MET A 507 -3.81 18.65 8.47
C MET A 507 -4.95 19.40 9.17
N THR A 508 -5.97 18.70 9.66
CA THR A 508 -7.04 19.31 10.47
C THR A 508 -6.51 19.67 11.86
N PRO A 509 -6.94 20.80 12.45
CA PRO A 509 -6.67 21.09 13.86
C PRO A 509 -7.58 20.27 14.78
N HIS A 510 -8.69 19.72 14.27
CA HIS A 510 -9.55 18.77 14.98
C HIS A 510 -9.14 17.34 14.65
N ARG A 511 -8.00 16.93 15.22
CA ARG A 511 -7.48 15.57 15.06
C ARG A 511 -8.23 14.63 15.99
N PRO A 512 -8.54 13.40 15.57
CA PRO A 512 -9.15 12.43 16.46
C PRO A 512 -8.18 12.09 17.59
N SER A 513 -8.70 11.70 18.75
CA SER A 513 -7.89 11.45 19.96
C SER A 513 -6.89 10.31 19.79
N TRP A 514 -7.15 9.38 18.89
CA TRP A 514 -6.23 8.28 18.56
C TRP A 514 -5.07 8.72 17.65
N TYR A 515 -5.20 9.84 16.94
CA TYR A 515 -4.17 10.28 16.00
C TYR A 515 -3.01 10.94 16.73
N GLN A 516 -1.80 10.54 16.37
CA GLN A 516 -0.57 11.10 16.91
C GLN A 516 0.27 11.64 15.76
N THR A 517 0.95 12.76 15.97
CA THR A 517 1.83 13.25 14.91
C THR A 517 3.08 12.39 14.88
N VAL A 518 3.37 11.79 13.73
CA VAL A 518 4.61 11.05 13.53
C VAL A 518 5.77 12.03 13.60
N GLN A 519 6.65 11.83 14.58
CA GLN A 519 7.91 12.54 14.61
C GLN A 519 8.87 11.86 13.64
N ASP A 520 9.18 12.53 12.53
CA ASP A 520 10.28 12.12 11.67
C ASP A 520 11.62 12.40 12.38
N THR A 521 11.99 11.49 13.28
CA THR A 521 13.23 11.54 14.08
C THR A 521 14.51 11.50 13.24
N ALA A 522 14.41 11.26 11.94
CA ALA A 522 15.53 11.40 11.01
C ALA A 522 16.08 12.84 10.95
N TYR A 523 15.32 13.86 11.39
CA TYR A 523 15.68 15.27 11.24
C TYR A 523 15.40 16.16 12.45
N THR A 524 14.97 15.63 13.60
CA THR A 524 14.99 16.44 14.82
C THR A 524 16.45 16.75 15.13
N ASN A 525 16.86 17.99 14.86
CA ASN A 525 18.14 18.52 15.29
C ASN A 525 18.21 18.31 16.81
N LYS A 526 18.98 17.32 17.26
CA LYS A 526 19.29 17.15 18.69
C LYS A 526 19.75 18.47 19.31
N GLU A 527 20.40 19.32 18.53
CA GLU A 527 20.82 20.67 18.92
C GLU A 527 19.64 21.57 19.38
N ALA A 528 18.41 21.36 18.88
CA ALA A 528 17.22 22.12 19.33
C ALA A 528 16.60 21.55 20.62
N GLU A 529 16.83 20.28 20.94
CA GLU A 529 16.46 19.68 22.22
C GLU A 529 17.53 19.95 23.28
N GLU A 530 18.81 19.89 22.92
CA GLU A 530 19.94 20.28 23.77
C GLU A 530 19.93 21.78 24.10
N ALA A 531 19.46 22.64 23.17
CA ALA A 531 19.25 24.07 23.46
C ALA A 531 18.06 24.37 24.39
N LYS A 532 17.26 23.36 24.77
CA LYS A 532 16.17 23.49 25.74
C LYS A 532 16.52 22.93 27.12
N GLU A 533 17.69 22.32 27.32
CA GLU A 533 18.15 22.04 28.67
C GLU A 533 18.43 23.38 29.39
N PRO A 534 17.76 23.65 30.54
CA PRO A 534 18.09 24.82 31.33
C PRO A 534 19.53 24.70 31.81
N GLN A 535 20.35 25.72 31.52
CA GLN A 535 21.63 25.90 32.20
C GLN A 535 21.33 26.25 33.66
N ASP A 536 21.45 25.25 34.53
CA ASP A 536 21.46 25.42 35.99
C ASP A 536 22.75 26.12 36.47
#